data_AF-A0A0K0EHI1-F1
#
_entry.id   AF-A0A0K0EHI1-F1
#
_cell.length_a   1.000
_cell.length_b   1.000
_cell.length_c   1.000
_cell.angle_alpha   90.00
_cell.angle_beta   90.00
_cell.angle_gamma   90.00
#
_symmetry.space_group_name_H-M   'P 1'
#
loop_
_entity.id
_entity.type
_entity.pdbx_description
1 polymer ?
#
loop_
_entity_poly.entity_id
_entity_poly.type
_entity_poly.pdbx_seq_one_letter_code
_entity_poly.pdbx_strand_id
1 'polypeptide(L)'
;MSFSKAEKVFASEPAWKAVTDIQDRKDIFRNAQDLMRSTFKKREEEQSRKNKDALMNVLTDIPEITYKTTWKEAQYFLSIDPTFKKNKNLLKMNKIDALEAFQDHIYNLEDEHEKEESRKNKEQKREERKVRDKYRILLDKLAEEGVITSLTYWSEIYATISKHSCFEEMLKQTKLNPLDIFKCYVNELKESYDKDKSVIKKILEKANFTIEIDTDFETIKDLIMNDEKGQKTNLSNVKMFFTSQKLRAEKRRQHAVKKEEKRLKKLENAFHKMLSSIVGEIDEKVMYEDIVDKISSEDIYNDVEDDEKRQQFFNSYIVKLTTSCGHNHSKQKESKKIKNKKLLKYQQLTDTDDSDGEEKRVEYERKRPFQNGSPISSDDDEEPVPEKKEKIEVNDEDLSEGEIRD
;
A
#
# COMPACT_ATOMS: atom_id res chain seq x y z
N MET A 1 -54.61 43.20 -34.71
CA MET A 1 -55.75 43.89 -35.38
C MET A 1 -57.03 43.11 -35.07
N SER A 2 -58.17 43.74 -34.79
CA SER A 2 -59.43 42.99 -34.60
C SER A 2 -60.05 42.59 -35.93
N PHE A 3 -60.88 41.54 -35.95
CA PHE A 3 -61.55 41.08 -37.18
C PHE A 3 -62.43 42.18 -37.80
N SER A 4 -63.20 42.92 -36.99
CA SER A 4 -64.04 44.02 -37.49
C SER A 4 -63.22 45.12 -38.17
N LYS A 5 -62.00 45.39 -37.69
CA LYS A 5 -61.11 46.34 -38.36
C LYS A 5 -60.55 45.75 -39.66
N ALA A 6 -60.16 44.47 -39.65
CA ALA A 6 -59.69 43.77 -40.85
C ALA A 6 -60.76 43.74 -41.94
N GLU A 7 -62.01 43.50 -41.58
CA GLU A 7 -63.14 43.52 -42.51
C GLU A 7 -63.30 44.86 -43.22
N LYS A 8 -63.16 45.98 -42.49
CA LYS A 8 -63.20 47.31 -43.08
C LYS A 8 -62.00 47.59 -43.99
N VAL A 9 -60.81 47.10 -43.62
CA VAL A 9 -59.57 47.35 -44.35
C VAL A 9 -59.46 46.51 -45.62
N PHE A 10 -59.85 45.24 -45.55
CA PHE A 10 -59.74 44.28 -46.67
C PHE A 10 -61.02 44.17 -47.49
N ALA A 11 -62.05 45.00 -47.22
CA ALA A 11 -63.34 44.94 -47.89
C ALA A 11 -63.26 44.98 -49.43
N SER A 12 -62.27 45.69 -50.00
CA SER A 12 -62.06 45.82 -51.44
C SER A 12 -61.24 44.68 -52.05
N GLU A 13 -60.50 43.92 -51.24
CA GLU A 13 -59.53 42.93 -51.73
C GLU A 13 -60.24 41.71 -52.34
N PRO A 14 -59.90 41.32 -53.58
CA PRO A 14 -60.51 40.15 -54.24
C PRO A 14 -60.40 38.87 -53.41
N ALA A 15 -59.25 38.65 -52.75
CA ALA A 15 -59.03 37.49 -51.89
C ALA A 15 -59.93 37.47 -50.65
N TRP A 16 -60.26 38.63 -50.09
CA TRP A 16 -61.18 38.75 -48.96
C TRP A 16 -62.64 38.51 -49.36
N LYS A 17 -63.02 38.99 -50.56
CA LYS A 17 -64.36 38.78 -51.14
C LYS A 17 -64.60 37.34 -51.60
N ALA A 18 -63.55 36.63 -52.00
CA ALA A 18 -63.64 35.24 -52.46
C ALA A 18 -64.15 34.28 -51.39
N VAL A 19 -63.90 34.58 -50.10
CA VAL A 19 -64.45 33.82 -48.97
C VAL A 19 -65.83 34.37 -48.64
N THR A 20 -66.87 33.66 -49.08
CA THR A 20 -68.28 34.08 -48.93
C THR A 20 -68.80 33.89 -47.52
N ASP A 21 -68.44 32.78 -46.86
CA ASP A 21 -68.85 32.52 -45.49
C ASP A 21 -68.07 33.38 -44.48
N ILE A 22 -68.82 33.96 -43.54
CA ILE A 22 -68.27 34.85 -42.51
C ILE A 22 -67.49 34.07 -41.45
N GLN A 23 -67.83 32.80 -41.19
CA GLN A 23 -67.08 31.97 -40.25
C GLN A 23 -65.75 31.55 -40.87
N ASP A 24 -65.75 31.04 -42.10
CA ASP A 24 -64.51 30.74 -42.84
C ASP A 24 -63.56 31.94 -42.88
N ARG A 25 -64.09 33.15 -43.12
CA ARG A 25 -63.30 34.38 -43.15
C ARG A 25 -62.69 34.71 -41.78
N LYS A 26 -63.44 34.54 -40.69
CA LYS A 26 -62.94 34.72 -39.31
C LYS A 26 -61.85 33.72 -38.99
N ASP A 27 -62.00 32.46 -39.40
CA ASP A 27 -61.05 31.39 -39.11
C ASP A 27 -59.77 31.54 -39.93
N ILE A 28 -59.85 31.88 -41.21
CA ILE A 28 -58.68 32.23 -42.03
C ILE A 28 -57.94 33.43 -41.44
N PHE A 29 -58.67 34.46 -41.01
CA PHE A 29 -58.04 35.64 -40.38
C PHE A 29 -57.31 35.27 -39.08
N ARG A 30 -57.94 34.46 -38.20
CA ARG A 30 -57.28 33.97 -36.97
C ARG A 30 -56.02 33.17 -37.31
N ASN A 31 -56.11 32.21 -38.23
CA ASN A 31 -54.97 31.41 -38.68
C ASN A 31 -53.84 32.28 -39.26
N ALA A 32 -54.17 33.32 -40.05
CA ALA A 32 -53.18 34.25 -40.58
C ALA A 32 -52.52 35.08 -39.48
N GLN A 33 -53.27 35.50 -38.46
CA GLN A 33 -52.71 36.20 -37.29
C GLN A 33 -51.78 35.31 -36.49
N ASP A 34 -52.15 34.05 -36.28
CA ASP A 34 -51.34 33.10 -35.53
C ASP A 34 -50.08 32.70 -36.30
N LEU A 35 -50.18 32.51 -37.62
CA LEU A 35 -49.02 32.36 -38.50
C LEU A 35 -48.11 33.58 -38.41
N MET A 36 -48.66 34.80 -38.52
CA MET A 36 -47.88 36.03 -38.42
C MET A 36 -47.16 36.14 -37.06
N ARG A 37 -47.88 35.92 -35.94
CA ARG A 37 -47.28 35.87 -34.61
C ARG A 37 -46.17 34.84 -34.49
N SER A 38 -46.41 33.62 -34.99
CA SER A 38 -45.42 32.54 -34.98
C SER A 38 -44.19 32.88 -35.81
N THR A 39 -44.35 33.46 -37.00
CA THR A 39 -43.23 33.88 -37.86
C THR A 39 -42.41 35.01 -37.26
N PHE A 40 -43.05 36.02 -36.65
CA PHE A 40 -42.34 37.10 -35.96
C PHE A 40 -41.56 36.58 -34.76
N LYS A 41 -42.18 35.72 -33.92
CA LYS A 41 -41.51 35.08 -32.79
C LYS A 41 -40.29 34.26 -33.24
N LYS A 42 -40.43 33.43 -34.28
CA LYS A 42 -39.30 32.66 -34.83
C LYS A 42 -38.18 33.56 -35.35
N ARG A 43 -38.50 34.69 -35.99
CA ARG A 43 -37.51 35.64 -36.49
C ARG A 43 -36.76 36.33 -35.36
N GLU A 44 -37.45 36.65 -34.26
CA GLU A 44 -36.84 37.22 -33.05
C GLU A 44 -35.92 36.20 -32.36
N GLU A 45 -36.36 34.95 -32.21
CA GLU A 45 -35.54 33.85 -31.68
C GLU A 45 -34.30 33.58 -32.55
N GLU A 46 -34.45 33.59 -33.88
CA GLU A 46 -33.31 33.44 -34.80
C GLU A 46 -32.32 34.61 -34.68
N GLN A 47 -32.81 35.84 -34.52
CA GLN A 47 -31.96 37.01 -34.33
C GLN A 47 -31.25 36.99 -32.97
N SER A 48 -31.94 36.60 -31.89
CA SER A 48 -31.38 36.39 -30.56
C SER A 48 -30.24 35.36 -30.61
N ARG A 49 -30.48 34.20 -31.24
CA ARG A 49 -29.45 33.17 -31.44
C ARG A 49 -28.21 33.70 -32.16
N LYS A 50 -28.39 34.37 -33.31
CA LYS A 50 -27.28 34.97 -34.08
C LYS A 50 -26.51 36.01 -33.27
N ASN A 51 -27.21 36.81 -32.46
CA ASN A 51 -26.59 37.80 -31.60
C ASN A 51 -25.75 37.14 -30.49
N LYS A 52 -26.28 36.09 -29.84
CA LYS A 52 -25.57 35.31 -28.83
C LYS A 52 -24.31 34.65 -29.40
N ASP A 53 -24.45 33.95 -30.53
CA ASP A 53 -23.32 33.31 -31.22
C ASP A 53 -22.24 34.34 -31.60
N ALA A 54 -22.65 35.50 -32.12
CA ALA A 54 -21.72 36.55 -32.50
C ALA A 54 -21.03 37.20 -31.28
N LEU A 55 -21.70 37.33 -30.13
CA LEU A 55 -21.05 37.78 -28.90
C LEU A 55 -20.11 36.73 -28.32
N MET A 56 -20.50 35.45 -28.31
CA MET A 56 -19.61 34.36 -27.87
C MET A 56 -18.31 34.32 -28.67
N ASN A 57 -18.39 34.52 -30.00
CA ASN A 57 -17.19 34.58 -30.85
C ASN A 57 -16.27 35.73 -30.43
N VAL A 58 -16.83 36.91 -30.18
CA VAL A 58 -16.05 38.07 -29.70
C VAL A 58 -15.43 37.79 -28.33
N LEU A 59 -16.19 37.20 -27.39
CA LEU A 59 -15.67 36.86 -26.06
C LEU A 59 -14.52 35.84 -26.16
N THR A 60 -14.62 34.88 -27.07
CA THR A 60 -13.59 33.85 -27.32
C THR A 60 -12.30 34.45 -27.87
N ASP A 61 -12.39 35.52 -28.66
CA ASP A 61 -11.22 36.21 -29.23
C ASP A 61 -10.47 37.09 -28.21
N ILE A 62 -11.04 37.34 -27.02
CA ILE A 62 -10.45 38.19 -25.98
C ILE A 62 -9.68 37.31 -24.96
N PRO A 63 -8.34 37.27 -25.00
CA PRO A 63 -7.55 36.37 -24.15
C PRO A 63 -7.57 36.74 -22.65
N GLU A 64 -7.93 37.97 -22.30
CA GLU A 64 -8.06 38.42 -20.91
C GLU A 64 -9.31 37.86 -20.22
N ILE A 65 -10.29 37.37 -20.98
CA ILE A 65 -11.48 36.73 -20.44
C ILE A 65 -11.14 35.28 -20.09
N THR A 66 -11.28 34.95 -18.82
CA THR A 66 -10.98 33.64 -18.24
C THR A 66 -12.23 33.10 -17.54
N TYR A 67 -12.19 31.85 -17.10
CA TYR A 67 -13.26 31.24 -16.33
C TYR A 67 -13.62 31.97 -15.01
N LYS A 68 -12.75 32.85 -14.50
CA LYS A 68 -13.00 33.66 -13.29
C LYS A 68 -13.51 35.07 -13.58
N THR A 69 -13.59 35.46 -14.84
CA THR A 69 -13.90 36.83 -15.23
C THR A 69 -15.36 37.16 -14.91
N THR A 70 -15.59 38.32 -14.30
CA THR A 70 -16.93 38.81 -14.00
C THR A 70 -17.54 39.54 -15.19
N TRP A 71 -18.88 39.66 -15.24
CA TRP A 71 -19.54 40.42 -16.30
C TRP A 71 -19.07 41.87 -16.40
N LYS A 72 -18.81 42.52 -15.24
CA LYS A 72 -18.31 43.90 -15.21
C LYS A 72 -16.94 44.05 -15.87
N GLU A 73 -16.05 43.08 -15.66
CA GLU A 73 -14.73 43.05 -16.31
C GLU A 73 -14.86 42.73 -17.80
N ALA A 74 -15.70 41.76 -18.15
CA ALA A 74 -15.98 41.42 -19.55
C ALA A 74 -16.55 42.63 -20.32
N GLN A 75 -17.45 43.40 -19.71
CA GLN A 75 -17.95 44.65 -20.29
C GLN A 75 -16.83 45.66 -20.54
N TYR A 76 -15.85 45.77 -19.64
CA TYR A 76 -14.69 46.63 -19.86
C TYR A 76 -13.90 46.16 -21.08
N PHE A 77 -13.59 44.87 -21.20
CA PHE A 77 -12.87 44.33 -22.36
C PHE A 77 -13.64 44.49 -23.68
N LEU A 78 -14.95 44.21 -23.68
CA LEU A 78 -15.84 44.47 -24.82
C LEU A 78 -15.88 45.95 -25.21
N SER A 79 -15.79 46.86 -24.22
CA SER A 79 -15.80 48.30 -24.47
C SER A 79 -14.52 48.82 -25.12
N ILE A 80 -13.43 48.07 -25.11
CA ILE A 80 -12.17 48.43 -25.79
C ILE A 80 -11.97 47.63 -27.07
N ASP A 81 -12.58 46.44 -27.21
CA ASP A 81 -12.47 45.58 -28.38
C ASP A 81 -13.00 46.23 -29.68
N PRO A 82 -12.18 46.33 -30.75
CA PRO A 82 -12.60 46.87 -32.03
C PRO A 82 -13.69 46.05 -32.73
N THR A 83 -13.73 44.73 -32.55
CA THR A 83 -14.68 43.83 -33.25
C THR A 83 -16.09 44.05 -32.73
N PHE A 84 -16.25 44.10 -31.41
CA PHE A 84 -17.50 44.45 -30.74
C PHE A 84 -18.01 45.83 -31.17
N LYS A 85 -17.14 46.86 -31.12
CA LYS A 85 -17.49 48.25 -31.48
C LYS A 85 -17.97 48.43 -32.92
N LYS A 86 -17.44 47.65 -33.86
CA LYS A 86 -17.83 47.75 -35.29
C LYS A 86 -19.16 47.05 -35.56
N ASN A 87 -19.57 46.12 -34.72
CA ASN A 87 -20.75 45.31 -34.96
C ASN A 87 -22.03 45.98 -34.44
N LYS A 88 -22.75 46.67 -35.34
CA LYS A 88 -24.01 47.36 -35.03
C LYS A 88 -25.10 46.47 -34.45
N ASN A 89 -25.11 45.17 -34.78
CA ASN A 89 -26.09 44.23 -34.27
C ASN A 89 -25.80 43.89 -32.80
N LEU A 90 -24.52 43.68 -32.45
CA LEU A 90 -24.11 43.44 -31.07
C LEU A 90 -24.37 44.67 -30.18
N LEU A 91 -24.11 45.88 -30.67
CA LEU A 91 -24.39 47.11 -29.92
C LEU A 91 -25.88 47.35 -29.64
N LYS A 92 -26.78 46.75 -30.44
CA LYS A 92 -28.23 46.88 -30.32
C LYS A 92 -28.91 45.64 -29.72
N MET A 93 -28.13 44.63 -29.31
CA MET A 93 -28.71 43.39 -28.81
C MET A 93 -29.43 43.60 -27.48
N ASN A 94 -30.32 42.67 -27.15
CA ASN A 94 -30.98 42.65 -25.86
C ASN A 94 -29.94 42.41 -24.74
N LYS A 95 -30.06 43.12 -23.61
CA LYS A 95 -29.18 42.92 -22.44
C LYS A 95 -29.27 41.49 -21.90
N ILE A 96 -30.46 40.88 -21.98
CA ILE A 96 -30.66 39.48 -21.55
C ILE A 96 -29.86 38.54 -22.46
N ASP A 97 -29.93 38.72 -23.79
CA ASP A 97 -29.14 37.92 -24.74
C ASP A 97 -27.63 38.05 -24.46
N ALA A 98 -27.16 39.25 -24.10
CA ALA A 98 -25.76 39.49 -23.78
C ALA A 98 -25.30 38.74 -22.53
N LEU A 99 -26.13 38.75 -21.48
CA LEU A 99 -25.85 38.04 -20.23
C LEU A 99 -25.87 36.52 -20.43
N GLU A 100 -26.85 36.00 -21.19
CA GLU A 100 -26.91 34.57 -21.50
C GLU A 100 -25.69 34.12 -22.30
N ALA A 101 -25.31 34.86 -23.36
CA ALA A 101 -24.12 34.54 -24.15
C ALA A 101 -22.83 34.58 -23.33
N PHE A 102 -22.73 35.53 -22.39
CA PHE A 102 -21.59 35.60 -21.47
C PHE A 102 -21.57 34.45 -20.48
N GLN A 103 -22.70 34.12 -19.87
CA GLN A 103 -22.82 33.02 -18.93
C GLN A 103 -22.43 31.70 -19.59
N ASP A 104 -22.97 31.42 -20.78
CA ASP A 104 -22.63 30.24 -21.57
C ASP A 104 -21.13 30.21 -21.92
N HIS A 105 -20.54 31.35 -22.26
CA HIS A 105 -19.10 31.44 -22.53
C HIS A 105 -18.25 31.13 -21.28
N ILE A 106 -18.61 31.69 -20.12
CA ILE A 106 -17.93 31.41 -18.85
C ILE A 106 -18.08 29.95 -18.45
N TYR A 107 -19.28 29.35 -18.59
CA TYR A 107 -19.48 27.92 -18.33
C TYR A 107 -18.62 27.03 -19.23
N ASN A 108 -18.48 27.38 -20.52
CA ASN A 108 -17.57 26.66 -21.41
C ASN A 108 -16.11 26.79 -20.96
N LEU A 109 -15.68 27.97 -20.49
CA LEU A 109 -14.32 28.18 -19.96
C LEU A 109 -14.09 27.44 -18.63
N GLU A 110 -15.09 27.37 -17.76
CA GLU A 110 -15.04 26.61 -16.50
C GLU A 110 -14.91 25.11 -16.76
N ASP A 111 -15.74 24.56 -17.67
CA ASP A 111 -15.68 23.16 -18.09
C ASP A 111 -14.33 22.80 -18.72
N GLU A 112 -13.79 23.66 -19.59
CA GLU A 112 -12.46 23.46 -20.18
C GLU A 112 -11.35 23.53 -19.12
N HIS A 113 -11.43 24.47 -18.17
CA HIS A 113 -10.48 24.56 -17.07
C HIS A 113 -10.53 23.33 -16.16
N GLU A 114 -11.72 22.82 -15.83
CA GLU A 114 -11.89 21.61 -15.04
C GLU A 114 -11.32 20.38 -15.77
N LYS A 115 -11.58 20.25 -17.08
CA LYS A 115 -10.98 19.20 -17.91
C LYS A 115 -9.46 19.28 -17.94
N GLU A 116 -8.90 20.48 -18.06
CA GLU A 116 -7.45 20.71 -18.09
C GLU A 116 -6.80 20.40 -16.73
N GLU A 117 -7.40 20.81 -15.61
CA GLU A 117 -6.92 20.45 -14.28
C GLU A 117 -7.05 18.95 -14.00
N SER A 118 -8.16 18.33 -14.43
CA SER A 118 -8.35 16.88 -14.40
C SER A 118 -7.27 16.17 -15.22
N ARG A 119 -6.93 16.67 -16.42
CA ARG A 119 -5.85 16.15 -17.26
C ARG A 119 -4.50 16.26 -16.58
N LYS A 120 -4.13 17.43 -16.05
CA LYS A 120 -2.87 17.65 -15.31
C LYS A 120 -2.76 16.73 -14.09
N ASN A 121 -3.83 16.57 -13.33
CA ASN A 121 -3.88 15.67 -12.18
C ASN A 121 -3.71 14.20 -12.60
N LYS A 122 -4.37 13.77 -13.69
CA LYS A 122 -4.20 12.42 -14.26
C LYS A 122 -2.75 12.20 -14.72
N GLU A 123 -2.13 13.19 -15.37
CA GLU A 123 -0.73 13.13 -15.80
C GLU A 123 0.25 13.08 -14.63
N GLN A 124 0.05 13.90 -13.60
CA GLN A 124 0.86 13.89 -12.38
C GLN A 124 0.78 12.53 -11.69
N LYS A 125 -0.44 11.98 -11.49
CA LYS A 125 -0.64 10.64 -10.93
C LYS A 125 0.09 9.58 -11.75
N ARG A 126 0.09 9.69 -13.08
CA ARG A 126 0.79 8.76 -13.97
C ARG A 126 2.30 8.86 -13.81
N GLU A 127 2.86 10.06 -13.69
CA GLU A 127 4.30 10.25 -13.50
C GLU A 127 4.76 9.76 -12.13
N GLU A 128 3.99 10.04 -11.07
CA GLU A 128 4.22 9.48 -9.74
C GLU A 128 4.20 7.95 -9.77
N ARG A 129 3.27 7.32 -10.51
CA ARG A 129 3.25 5.86 -10.67
C ARG A 129 4.52 5.33 -11.32
N LYS A 130 4.99 5.93 -12.42
CA LYS A 130 6.24 5.51 -13.08
C LYS A 130 7.45 5.59 -12.15
N VAL A 131 7.54 6.65 -11.33
CA VAL A 131 8.62 6.80 -10.36
C VAL A 131 8.54 5.70 -9.29
N ARG A 132 7.33 5.35 -8.83
CA ARG A 132 7.13 4.19 -7.94
C ARG A 132 7.56 2.87 -8.57
N ASP A 133 7.18 2.65 -9.83
CA ASP A 133 7.54 1.44 -10.57
C ASP A 133 9.06 1.33 -10.76
N LYS A 134 9.74 2.43 -11.13
CA LYS A 134 11.21 2.48 -11.22
C LYS A 134 11.89 2.09 -9.90
N TYR A 135 11.38 2.61 -8.78
CA TYR A 135 11.92 2.27 -7.45
C TYR A 135 11.64 0.80 -7.09
N ARG A 136 10.46 0.27 -7.43
CA ARG A 136 10.13 -1.15 -7.21
C ARG A 136 11.04 -2.06 -8.03
N ILE A 137 11.32 -1.73 -9.29
CA ILE A 137 12.28 -2.46 -10.13
C ILE A 137 13.70 -2.45 -9.52
N LEU A 138 14.11 -1.35 -8.88
CA LEU A 138 15.38 -1.33 -8.13
C LEU A 138 15.34 -2.32 -6.96
N LEU A 139 14.26 -2.36 -6.20
CA LEU A 139 14.09 -3.32 -5.10
C LEU A 139 14.10 -4.77 -5.61
N ASP A 140 13.46 -5.05 -6.75
CA ASP A 140 13.48 -6.36 -7.42
C ASP A 140 14.89 -6.80 -7.77
N LYS A 141 15.68 -5.94 -8.42
CA LYS A 141 17.09 -6.24 -8.73
C LYS A 141 17.91 -6.54 -7.48
N LEU A 142 17.76 -5.72 -6.43
CA LEU A 142 18.45 -5.94 -5.17
C LEU A 142 17.99 -7.21 -4.45
N ALA A 143 16.75 -7.64 -4.64
CA ALA A 143 16.23 -8.91 -4.13
C ALA A 143 16.78 -10.11 -4.92
N GLU A 144 16.86 -10.02 -6.25
CA GLU A 144 17.48 -11.01 -7.13
C GLU A 144 18.97 -11.21 -6.82
N GLU A 145 19.70 -10.12 -6.54
CA GLU A 145 21.09 -10.16 -6.09
C GLU A 145 21.26 -10.71 -4.65
N GLY A 146 20.15 -10.92 -3.92
CA GLY A 146 20.14 -11.43 -2.55
C GLY A 146 20.53 -10.38 -1.49
N VAL A 147 20.61 -9.10 -1.85
CA VAL A 147 20.83 -7.98 -0.93
C VAL A 147 19.58 -7.74 -0.09
N ILE A 148 18.41 -7.79 -0.72
CA ILE A 148 17.11 -7.67 -0.07
C ILE A 148 16.48 -9.06 0.10
N THR A 149 15.98 -9.31 1.30
CA THR A 149 15.24 -10.51 1.69
C THR A 149 14.13 -10.08 2.66
N SER A 150 13.21 -11.00 3.01
CA SER A 150 12.21 -10.76 4.07
C SER A 150 12.84 -10.40 5.44
N LEU A 151 14.13 -10.71 5.62
CA LEU A 151 14.87 -10.42 6.84
C LEU A 151 15.66 -9.11 6.81
N THR A 152 15.81 -8.48 5.64
CA THR A 152 16.60 -7.26 5.48
C THR A 152 15.95 -6.07 6.20
N TYR A 153 16.76 -5.23 6.83
CA TYR A 153 16.30 -4.01 7.48
C TYR A 153 16.60 -2.77 6.63
N TRP A 154 15.77 -1.73 6.76
CA TRP A 154 15.99 -0.45 6.08
C TRP A 154 17.40 0.11 6.32
N SER A 155 17.86 0.06 7.57
CA SER A 155 19.19 0.54 7.96
C SER A 155 20.35 -0.18 7.27
N GLU A 156 20.15 -1.41 6.78
CA GLU A 156 21.17 -2.20 6.10
C GLU A 156 21.31 -1.81 4.63
N ILE A 157 20.21 -1.39 4.00
CA ILE A 157 20.17 -1.11 2.56
C ILE A 157 20.14 0.38 2.24
N TYR A 158 19.82 1.24 3.20
CA TYR A 158 19.68 2.69 3.00
C TYR A 158 20.87 3.30 2.25
N ALA A 159 22.10 2.97 2.66
CA ALA A 159 23.31 3.50 2.04
C ALA A 159 23.52 3.06 0.58
N THR A 160 22.89 1.96 0.16
CA THR A 160 22.91 1.48 -1.22
C THR A 160 21.80 2.18 -2.01
N ILE A 161 20.55 2.12 -1.52
CA ILE A 161 19.40 2.66 -2.24
C ILE A 161 19.44 4.19 -2.38
N SER A 162 19.99 4.91 -1.39
CA SER A 162 20.02 6.38 -1.40
C SER A 162 20.95 6.96 -2.47
N LYS A 163 21.80 6.13 -3.08
CA LYS A 163 22.71 6.52 -4.17
C LYS A 163 22.06 6.47 -5.54
N HIS A 164 20.92 5.80 -5.69
CA HIS A 164 20.23 5.66 -6.97
C HIS A 164 19.33 6.88 -7.24
N SER A 165 19.33 7.38 -8.47
CA SER A 165 18.52 8.55 -8.87
C SER A 165 17.02 8.37 -8.62
N CYS A 166 16.49 7.15 -8.79
CA CYS A 166 15.08 6.86 -8.52
C CYS A 166 14.69 7.07 -7.05
N PHE A 167 15.63 6.99 -6.10
CA PHE A 167 15.37 7.30 -4.69
C PHE A 167 15.12 8.80 -4.50
N GLU A 168 15.89 9.66 -5.17
CA GLU A 168 15.67 11.11 -5.16
C GLU A 168 14.34 11.48 -5.83
N GLU A 169 14.01 10.85 -6.97
CA GLU A 169 12.70 11.03 -7.62
C GLU A 169 11.54 10.65 -6.68
N MET A 170 11.70 9.57 -5.90
CA MET A 170 10.70 9.14 -4.93
C MET A 170 10.50 10.13 -3.79
N LEU A 171 11.56 10.81 -3.33
CA LEU A 171 11.45 11.82 -2.27
C LEU A 171 10.63 13.04 -2.69
N LYS A 172 10.45 13.28 -4.00
CA LYS A 172 9.63 14.37 -4.53
C LYS A 172 8.13 14.05 -4.54
N GLN A 173 7.75 12.79 -4.26
CA GLN A 173 6.35 12.38 -4.20
C GLN A 173 5.69 12.82 -2.89
N THR A 174 4.41 13.18 -2.97
CA THR A 174 3.65 13.69 -1.82
C THR A 174 3.02 12.58 -0.97
N LYS A 175 2.63 11.45 -1.58
CA LYS A 175 1.79 10.43 -0.93
C LYS A 175 2.54 9.31 -0.23
N LEU A 176 3.58 8.76 -0.87
CA LEU A 176 4.30 7.59 -0.38
C LEU A 176 5.79 7.89 -0.35
N ASN A 177 6.40 7.71 0.81
CA ASN A 177 7.84 7.86 0.95
C ASN A 177 8.57 6.54 0.58
N PRO A 178 9.87 6.59 0.27
CA PRO A 178 10.66 5.40 -0.07
C PRO A 178 10.62 4.29 0.98
N LEU A 179 10.57 4.66 2.27
CA LEU A 179 10.56 3.69 3.38
C LEU A 179 9.25 2.91 3.43
N ASP A 180 8.11 3.54 3.15
CA ASP A 180 6.81 2.85 3.17
C ASP A 180 6.70 1.87 2.00
N ILE A 181 7.18 2.23 0.81
CA ILE A 181 7.27 1.28 -0.31
C ILE A 181 8.18 0.11 0.03
N PHE A 182 9.33 0.36 0.67
CA PHE A 182 10.22 -0.70 1.12
C PHE A 182 9.58 -1.61 2.17
N LYS A 183 8.82 -1.07 3.13
CA LYS A 183 8.10 -1.89 4.13
C LYS A 183 7.08 -2.79 3.45
N CYS A 184 6.30 -2.27 2.51
CA CYS A 184 5.35 -3.07 1.72
C CYS A 184 6.10 -4.17 0.96
N TYR A 185 7.20 -3.82 0.30
CA TYR A 185 8.02 -4.78 -0.44
C TYR A 185 8.59 -5.90 0.44
N VAL A 186 9.13 -5.58 1.62
CA VAL A 186 9.64 -6.60 2.57
C VAL A 186 8.51 -7.48 3.12
N ASN A 187 7.30 -6.93 3.28
CA ASN A 187 6.13 -7.72 3.65
C ASN A 187 5.71 -8.68 2.53
N GLU A 188 5.70 -8.24 1.26
CA GLU A 188 5.46 -9.11 0.10
C GLU A 188 6.49 -10.26 0.04
N LEU A 189 7.78 -9.95 0.28
CA LEU A 189 8.82 -10.98 0.38
C LEU A 189 8.60 -11.95 1.55
N LYS A 190 8.06 -11.47 2.68
CA LYS A 190 7.73 -12.31 3.83
C LYS A 190 6.59 -13.26 3.52
N GLU A 191 5.53 -12.78 2.88
CA GLU A 191 4.41 -13.63 2.44
C GLU A 191 4.85 -14.66 1.40
N SER A 192 5.72 -14.27 0.46
CA SER A 192 6.36 -15.20 -0.48
C SER A 192 7.19 -16.27 0.25
N TYR A 193 7.99 -15.87 1.24
CA TYR A 193 8.77 -16.80 2.05
C TYR A 193 7.89 -17.79 2.81
N ASP A 194 6.79 -17.35 3.42
CA ASP A 194 5.89 -18.23 4.18
C ASP A 194 5.20 -19.26 3.25
N LYS A 195 4.80 -18.84 2.04
CA LYS A 195 4.26 -19.73 1.00
C LYS A 195 5.31 -20.78 0.58
N ASP A 196 6.52 -20.33 0.22
CA ASP A 196 7.61 -21.20 -0.21
C ASP A 196 8.04 -22.15 0.92
N LYS A 197 8.13 -21.67 2.16
CA LYS A 197 8.43 -22.48 3.35
C LYS A 197 7.45 -23.63 3.52
N SER A 198 6.15 -23.41 3.31
CA SER A 198 5.13 -24.47 3.35
C SER A 198 5.37 -25.53 2.27
N VAL A 199 5.72 -25.11 1.05
CA VAL A 199 6.05 -26.01 -0.06
C VAL A 199 7.30 -26.82 0.25
N ILE A 200 8.37 -26.16 0.71
CA ILE A 200 9.66 -26.79 1.02
C ILE A 200 9.48 -27.85 2.12
N LYS A 201 8.75 -27.55 3.20
CA LYS A 201 8.48 -28.54 4.27
C LYS A 201 7.80 -29.80 3.74
N LYS A 202 6.77 -29.65 2.90
CA LYS A 202 6.05 -30.79 2.29
C LYS A 202 6.96 -31.64 1.39
N ILE A 203 7.89 -31.02 0.67
CA ILE A 203 8.88 -31.73 -0.16
C ILE A 203 9.84 -32.53 0.73
N LEU A 204 10.36 -31.92 1.81
CA LEU A 204 11.24 -32.59 2.76
C LEU A 204 10.56 -33.77 3.48
N GLU A 205 9.30 -33.60 3.89
CA GLU A 205 8.48 -34.67 4.48
C GLU A 205 8.28 -35.83 3.50
N LYS A 206 7.92 -35.54 2.25
CA LYS A 206 7.75 -36.54 1.19
C LYS A 206 9.05 -37.30 0.88
N ALA A 207 10.20 -36.62 0.96
CA ALA A 207 11.51 -37.22 0.77
C ALA A 207 12.07 -37.90 2.03
N ASN A 208 11.37 -37.81 3.17
CA ASN A 208 11.85 -38.23 4.49
C ASN A 208 13.25 -37.67 4.82
N PHE A 209 13.49 -36.41 4.43
CA PHE A 209 14.80 -35.76 4.56
C PHE A 209 14.82 -34.78 5.74
N THR A 210 15.79 -34.92 6.63
CA THR A 210 16.02 -34.00 7.75
C THR A 210 17.31 -33.22 7.54
N ILE A 211 17.25 -31.89 7.70
CA ILE A 211 18.41 -31.02 7.58
C ILE A 211 19.24 -31.11 8.87
N GLU A 212 20.44 -31.63 8.74
CA GLU A 212 21.44 -31.73 9.79
C GLU A 212 22.52 -30.64 9.64
N ILE A 213 23.43 -30.55 10.62
CA ILE A 213 24.47 -29.50 10.67
C ILE A 213 25.47 -29.62 9.51
N ASP A 214 25.75 -30.84 9.08
CA ASP A 214 26.66 -31.20 7.99
C ASP A 214 25.98 -31.23 6.62
N THR A 215 24.66 -31.03 6.55
CA THR A 215 23.94 -30.93 5.28
C THR A 215 24.44 -29.72 4.48
N ASP A 216 24.68 -29.93 3.18
CA ASP A 216 25.07 -28.90 2.23
C ASP A 216 23.86 -28.24 1.55
N PHE A 217 24.03 -27.00 1.12
CA PHE A 217 22.97 -26.25 0.45
C PHE A 217 22.59 -26.86 -0.90
N GLU A 218 23.56 -27.37 -1.69
CA GLU A 218 23.27 -27.93 -3.01
C GLU A 218 22.37 -29.17 -2.92
N THR A 219 22.53 -30.00 -1.88
CA THR A 219 21.64 -31.15 -1.65
C THR A 219 20.18 -30.73 -1.47
N ILE A 220 19.93 -29.66 -0.72
CA ILE A 220 18.57 -29.14 -0.48
C ILE A 220 18.01 -28.46 -1.71
N LYS A 221 18.84 -27.69 -2.40
CA LYS A 221 18.48 -27.05 -3.66
C LYS A 221 18.07 -28.08 -4.70
N ASP A 222 18.87 -29.12 -4.94
CA ASP A 222 18.57 -30.17 -5.91
C ASP A 222 17.29 -30.93 -5.54
N LEU A 223 17.11 -31.26 -4.25
CA LEU A 223 15.90 -31.93 -3.77
C LEU A 223 14.63 -31.11 -4.04
N ILE A 224 14.69 -29.79 -3.85
CA ILE A 224 13.55 -28.89 -4.09
C ILE A 224 13.33 -28.69 -5.61
N MET A 225 14.39 -28.48 -6.39
CA MET A 225 14.27 -28.24 -7.84
C MET A 225 13.81 -29.48 -8.63
N ASN A 226 14.00 -30.69 -8.06
CA ASN A 226 13.49 -31.94 -8.64
C ASN A 226 11.97 -32.13 -8.43
N ASP A 227 11.32 -31.39 -7.52
CA ASP A 227 9.86 -31.42 -7.35
C ASP A 227 9.19 -30.30 -8.15
N GLU A 228 8.11 -30.62 -8.86
CA GLU A 228 7.37 -29.67 -9.73
C GLU A 228 6.92 -28.41 -8.98
N LYS A 229 6.54 -28.54 -7.70
CA LYS A 229 6.14 -27.40 -6.87
C LYS A 229 7.34 -26.59 -6.39
N GLY A 230 8.46 -27.27 -6.13
CA GLY A 230 9.70 -26.64 -5.68
C GLY A 230 10.36 -25.77 -6.75
N GLN A 231 10.22 -26.11 -8.03
CA GLN A 231 10.73 -25.30 -9.15
C GLN A 231 10.19 -23.87 -9.20
N LYS A 232 9.00 -23.63 -8.63
CA LYS A 232 8.36 -22.30 -8.57
C LYS A 232 8.79 -21.48 -7.35
N THR A 233 9.51 -22.09 -6.40
CA THR A 233 9.95 -21.41 -5.18
C THR A 233 11.14 -20.49 -5.46
N ASN A 234 11.22 -19.38 -4.75
CA ASN A 234 12.34 -18.45 -4.91
C ASN A 234 13.60 -19.04 -4.26
N LEU A 235 14.72 -19.09 -5.00
CA LEU A 235 15.99 -19.63 -4.50
C LEU A 235 16.51 -18.89 -3.26
N SER A 236 16.24 -17.59 -3.14
CA SER A 236 16.54 -16.79 -1.94
C SER A 236 15.76 -17.30 -0.72
N ASN A 237 14.48 -17.65 -0.90
CA ASN A 237 13.65 -18.25 0.15
C ASN A 237 14.15 -19.65 0.54
N VAL A 238 14.57 -20.46 -0.43
CA VAL A 238 15.21 -21.77 -0.17
C VAL A 238 16.48 -21.61 0.67
N LYS A 239 17.35 -20.65 0.33
CA LYS A 239 18.56 -20.35 1.09
C LYS A 239 18.26 -19.85 2.51
N MET A 240 17.25 -19.01 2.67
CA MET A 240 16.82 -18.54 3.99
C MET A 240 16.26 -19.69 4.83
N PHE A 241 15.44 -20.56 4.26
CA PHE A 241 14.90 -21.74 4.92
C PHE A 241 16.04 -22.67 5.37
N PHE A 242 16.97 -23.00 4.47
CA PHE A 242 18.14 -23.82 4.80
C PHE A 242 18.97 -23.21 5.94
N THR A 243 19.27 -21.91 5.89
CA THR A 243 20.03 -21.21 6.94
C THR A 243 19.31 -21.27 8.29
N SER A 244 17.98 -21.08 8.30
CA SER A 244 17.14 -21.22 9.49
C SER A 244 17.23 -22.65 10.05
N GLN A 245 17.01 -23.68 9.22
CA GLN A 245 17.01 -25.06 9.67
C GLN A 245 18.37 -25.54 10.18
N LYS A 246 19.46 -25.12 9.52
CA LYS A 246 20.83 -25.40 9.97
C LYS A 246 21.11 -24.78 11.35
N LEU A 247 20.68 -23.53 11.56
CA LEU A 247 20.79 -22.89 12.87
C LEU A 247 19.96 -23.60 13.95
N ARG A 248 18.77 -24.14 13.59
CA ARG A 248 17.97 -24.96 14.50
C ARG A 248 18.70 -26.25 14.86
N ALA A 249 19.29 -26.96 13.90
CA ALA A 249 20.07 -28.16 14.13
C ALA A 249 21.27 -27.89 15.05
N GLU A 250 22.00 -26.79 14.83
CA GLU A 250 23.09 -26.34 15.71
C GLU A 250 22.62 -26.06 17.14
N LYS A 251 21.49 -25.35 17.31
CA LYS A 251 20.90 -25.05 18.62
C LYS A 251 20.49 -26.34 19.36
N ARG A 252 19.90 -27.30 18.65
CA ARG A 252 19.53 -28.63 19.19
C ARG A 252 20.77 -29.40 19.66
N ARG A 253 21.84 -29.45 18.85
CA ARG A 253 23.11 -30.10 19.26
C ARG A 253 23.77 -29.43 20.46
N GLN A 254 23.82 -28.10 20.48
CA GLN A 254 24.34 -27.35 21.64
C GLN A 254 23.52 -27.63 22.90
N HIS A 255 22.19 -27.76 22.78
CA HIS A 255 21.33 -28.11 23.91
C HIS A 255 21.57 -29.56 24.38
N ALA A 256 21.72 -30.51 23.46
CA ALA A 256 22.04 -31.90 23.78
C ALA A 256 23.38 -32.03 24.51
N VAL A 257 24.44 -31.38 24.01
CA VAL A 257 25.76 -31.34 24.66
C VAL A 257 25.66 -30.74 26.06
N LYS A 258 25.00 -29.59 26.23
CA LYS A 258 24.81 -28.97 27.56
C LYS A 258 23.99 -29.84 28.52
N LYS A 259 23.01 -30.59 28.01
CA LYS A 259 22.21 -31.52 28.82
C LYS A 259 23.09 -32.68 29.29
N GLU A 260 23.94 -33.21 28.42
CA GLU A 260 24.88 -34.28 28.75
C GLU A 260 25.99 -33.82 29.70
N GLU A 261 26.59 -32.66 29.48
CA GLU A 261 27.55 -32.04 30.42
C GLU A 261 26.95 -31.87 31.82
N LYS A 262 25.69 -31.42 31.90
CA LYS A 262 24.98 -31.32 33.19
C LYS A 262 24.71 -32.70 33.81
N ARG A 263 24.43 -33.72 33.01
CA ARG A 263 24.24 -35.11 33.47
C ARG A 263 25.54 -35.67 34.04
N LEU A 264 26.64 -35.59 33.28
CA LEU A 264 27.97 -36.03 33.71
C LEU A 264 28.44 -35.30 34.96
N LYS A 265 28.23 -33.98 35.05
CA LYS A 265 28.59 -33.21 36.25
C LYS A 265 27.77 -33.60 37.49
N LYS A 266 26.50 -34.00 37.32
CA LYS A 266 25.71 -34.53 38.44
C LYS A 266 26.24 -35.89 38.90
N LEU A 267 26.57 -36.75 37.94
CA LEU A 267 27.15 -38.07 38.19
C LEU A 267 28.52 -37.97 38.88
N GLU A 268 29.42 -37.10 38.39
CA GLU A 268 30.71 -36.80 39.01
C GLU A 268 30.55 -36.30 40.46
N ASN A 269 29.62 -35.38 40.70
CA ASN A 269 29.36 -34.88 42.07
C ASN A 269 28.80 -35.97 43.00
N ALA A 270 27.99 -36.91 42.48
CA ALA A 270 27.51 -38.05 43.25
C ALA A 270 28.68 -39.00 43.58
N PHE A 271 29.53 -39.30 42.60
CA PHE A 271 30.73 -40.11 42.76
C PHE A 271 31.70 -39.50 43.79
N HIS A 272 31.96 -38.18 43.72
CA HIS A 272 32.77 -37.46 44.71
C HIS A 272 32.19 -37.50 46.12
N LYS A 273 30.86 -37.47 46.26
CA LYS A 273 30.21 -37.61 47.57
C LYS A 273 30.40 -39.01 48.14
N MET A 274 30.25 -40.05 47.31
CA MET A 274 30.51 -41.44 47.67
C MET A 274 31.97 -41.62 48.14
N LEU A 275 32.94 -41.13 47.38
CA LEU A 275 34.36 -41.16 47.79
C LEU A 275 34.57 -40.41 49.12
N SER A 276 33.95 -39.24 49.28
CA SER A 276 34.05 -38.46 50.51
C SER A 276 33.41 -39.12 51.73
N SER A 277 32.46 -40.04 51.56
CA SER A 277 31.87 -40.81 52.66
C SER A 277 32.72 -42.01 53.09
N ILE A 278 33.69 -42.43 52.28
CA ILE A 278 34.68 -43.45 52.63
C ILE A 278 35.79 -42.76 53.44
N VAL A 279 35.40 -42.30 54.64
CA VAL A 279 36.20 -41.43 55.51
C VAL A 279 37.44 -42.16 55.99
N GLY A 280 38.61 -41.58 55.72
CA GLY A 280 39.90 -42.00 56.28
C GLY A 280 40.74 -42.92 55.40
N GLU A 281 40.22 -43.39 54.26
CA GLU A 281 40.93 -44.33 53.39
C GLU A 281 41.39 -43.73 52.06
N ILE A 282 40.92 -42.53 51.70
CA ILE A 282 41.30 -41.84 50.46
C ILE A 282 42.15 -40.63 50.82
N ASP A 283 43.46 -40.76 50.63
CA ASP A 283 44.40 -39.64 50.66
C ASP A 283 44.90 -39.32 49.25
N GLU A 284 45.72 -38.28 49.12
CA GLU A 284 46.27 -37.81 47.83
C GLU A 284 47.16 -38.84 47.12
N LYS A 285 47.51 -39.95 47.77
CA LYS A 285 48.44 -40.97 47.29
C LYS A 285 47.76 -42.29 46.91
N VAL A 286 46.48 -42.46 47.23
CA VAL A 286 45.73 -43.67 46.92
C VAL A 286 45.55 -43.82 45.42
N MET A 287 45.88 -45.01 44.91
CA MET A 287 45.65 -45.36 43.50
C MET A 287 44.22 -45.87 43.32
N TYR A 288 43.68 -45.69 42.12
CA TYR A 288 42.30 -46.12 41.84
C TYR A 288 42.12 -47.62 42.10
N GLU A 289 43.11 -48.42 41.71
CA GLU A 289 43.14 -49.88 41.86
C GLU A 289 42.96 -50.34 43.31
N ASP A 290 43.50 -49.58 44.28
CA ASP A 290 43.49 -49.95 45.70
C ASP A 290 42.09 -49.80 46.34
N ILE A 291 41.20 -49.03 45.71
CA ILE A 291 39.88 -48.74 46.26
C ILE A 291 38.73 -49.36 45.47
N VAL A 292 38.97 -49.82 44.22
CA VAL A 292 37.93 -50.39 43.34
C VAL A 292 37.08 -51.42 44.06
N ASP A 293 37.71 -52.36 44.77
CA ASP A 293 37.00 -53.44 45.47
C ASP A 293 35.98 -52.90 46.49
N LYS A 294 36.28 -51.79 47.16
CA LYS A 294 35.40 -51.17 48.16
C LYS A 294 34.25 -50.40 47.52
N ILE A 295 34.55 -49.60 46.50
CA ILE A 295 33.54 -48.78 45.82
C ILE A 295 32.65 -49.57 44.87
N SER A 296 33.07 -50.77 44.44
CA SER A 296 32.32 -51.63 43.52
C SER A 296 30.92 -52.01 44.01
N SER A 297 30.72 -52.01 45.33
CA SER A 297 29.46 -52.34 45.98
C SER A 297 28.43 -51.20 45.98
N GLU A 298 28.86 -49.97 45.70
CA GLU A 298 28.02 -48.78 45.75
C GLU A 298 27.21 -48.60 44.47
N ASP A 299 25.92 -48.26 44.59
CA ASP A 299 25.04 -48.00 43.44
C ASP A 299 25.59 -46.88 42.53
N ILE A 300 26.18 -45.85 43.14
CA ILE A 300 26.75 -44.69 42.43
C ILE A 300 27.95 -45.09 41.55
N TYR A 301 28.72 -46.12 41.96
CA TYR A 301 29.80 -46.66 41.14
C TYR A 301 29.23 -47.38 39.91
N ASN A 302 28.16 -48.15 40.10
CA ASN A 302 27.50 -48.92 39.05
C ASN A 302 26.71 -48.03 38.07
N ASP A 303 26.22 -46.86 38.48
CA ASP A 303 25.59 -45.86 37.61
C ASP A 303 26.55 -45.27 36.56
N VAL A 304 27.86 -45.34 36.80
CA VAL A 304 28.89 -44.97 35.81
C VAL A 304 29.26 -46.23 35.05
N GLU A 305 28.70 -46.46 33.86
CA GLU A 305 28.94 -47.71 33.11
C GLU A 305 30.40 -47.87 32.63
N ASP A 306 31.06 -46.76 32.33
CA ASP A 306 32.39 -46.73 31.72
C ASP A 306 33.50 -46.61 32.77
N ASP A 307 34.44 -47.57 32.80
CA ASP A 307 35.56 -47.55 33.76
C ASP A 307 36.50 -46.36 33.52
N GLU A 308 36.66 -45.92 32.26
CA GLU A 308 37.45 -44.72 31.96
C GLU A 308 36.83 -43.48 32.63
N LYS A 309 35.49 -43.38 32.67
CA LYS A 309 34.77 -42.31 33.38
C LYS A 309 34.93 -42.41 34.89
N ARG A 310 34.91 -43.62 35.46
CA ARG A 310 35.12 -43.85 36.89
C ARG A 310 36.52 -43.39 37.31
N GLN A 311 37.55 -43.78 36.57
CA GLN A 311 38.93 -43.32 36.78
C GLN A 311 39.06 -41.80 36.63
N GLN A 312 38.43 -41.20 35.61
CA GLN A 312 38.39 -39.75 35.44
C GLN A 312 37.75 -39.04 36.65
N PHE A 313 36.63 -39.56 37.18
CA PHE A 313 35.96 -38.99 38.35
C PHE A 313 36.80 -39.15 39.63
N PHE A 314 37.46 -40.30 39.82
CA PHE A 314 38.38 -40.53 40.93
C PHE A 314 39.58 -39.58 40.87
N ASN A 315 40.27 -39.48 39.73
CA ASN A 315 41.39 -38.55 39.54
C ASN A 315 40.95 -37.10 39.76
N SER A 316 39.76 -36.72 39.29
CA SER A 316 39.16 -35.40 39.56
C SER A 316 38.93 -35.17 41.07
N TYR A 317 38.55 -36.20 41.83
CA TYR A 317 38.41 -36.13 43.28
C TYR A 317 39.76 -35.96 43.99
N ILE A 318 40.81 -36.70 43.59
CA ILE A 318 42.17 -36.53 44.13
C ILE A 318 42.71 -35.12 43.84
N VAL A 319 42.50 -34.60 42.62
CA VAL A 319 42.83 -33.20 42.28
C VAL A 319 42.02 -32.23 43.14
N LYS A 320 40.75 -32.52 43.44
CA LYS A 320 39.94 -31.69 44.33
C LYS A 320 40.47 -31.73 45.77
N LEU A 321 40.93 -32.86 46.29
CA LEU A 321 41.55 -32.95 47.62
C LEU A 321 42.83 -32.09 47.70
N THR A 322 43.72 -32.23 46.72
CA THR A 322 44.96 -31.43 46.63
C THR A 322 44.69 -29.93 46.44
N THR A 323 43.69 -29.57 45.64
CA THR A 323 43.37 -28.17 45.30
C THR A 323 42.46 -27.50 46.33
N SER A 324 41.71 -28.25 47.16
CA SER A 324 40.86 -27.67 48.21
C SER A 324 41.64 -26.96 49.32
N CYS A 325 42.98 -27.08 49.31
CA CYS A 325 43.88 -26.26 50.12
C CYS A 325 44.14 -24.85 49.52
N GLY A 326 43.72 -24.58 48.27
CA GLY A 326 43.92 -23.32 47.55
C GLY A 326 42.60 -22.64 47.17
N HIS A 327 42.17 -21.68 47.98
CA HIS A 327 40.97 -20.87 47.74
C HIS A 327 41.10 -20.00 46.47
N ASN A 328 40.25 -20.22 45.45
CA ASN A 328 40.05 -19.25 44.37
C ASN A 328 38.57 -19.15 43.99
N HIS A 329 37.93 -18.06 44.45
CA HIS A 329 36.54 -17.74 44.18
C HIS A 329 36.35 -16.97 42.86
N SER A 330 35.30 -17.35 42.14
CA SER A 330 34.46 -16.54 41.24
C SER A 330 35.04 -16.12 39.88
N LYS A 331 34.74 -16.90 38.83
CA LYS A 331 34.59 -16.36 37.47
C LYS A 331 33.11 -16.06 37.22
N GLN A 332 32.79 -14.77 37.15
CA GLN A 332 31.51 -14.26 36.68
C GLN A 332 31.22 -14.76 35.25
N LYS A 333 30.02 -15.31 35.04
CA LYS A 333 29.52 -15.67 33.71
C LYS A 333 29.09 -14.40 32.99
N GLU A 334 29.89 -13.94 32.02
CA GLU A 334 29.44 -12.94 31.06
C GLU A 334 28.29 -13.50 30.21
N SER A 335 27.12 -12.86 30.29
CA SER A 335 26.01 -13.10 29.38
C SER A 335 26.38 -12.58 27.98
N LYS A 336 26.64 -13.48 27.03
CA LYS A 336 26.84 -13.13 25.61
C LYS A 336 25.53 -12.58 25.03
N LYS A 337 25.32 -11.26 25.07
CA LYS A 337 24.25 -10.58 24.30
C LYS A 337 24.53 -10.77 22.80
N ILE A 338 23.62 -11.42 22.08
CA ILE A 338 23.70 -11.59 20.63
C ILE A 338 23.58 -10.20 19.97
N LYS A 339 24.67 -9.69 19.40
CA LYS A 339 24.71 -8.34 18.78
C LYS A 339 24.19 -8.30 17.34
N ASN A 340 23.95 -9.45 16.71
CA ASN A 340 23.60 -9.52 15.29
C ASN A 340 22.08 -9.61 15.08
N LYS A 341 21.46 -8.50 14.66
CA LYS A 341 20.00 -8.40 14.41
C LYS A 341 19.50 -9.39 13.34
N LYS A 342 20.30 -9.65 12.29
CA LYS A 342 19.94 -10.59 11.22
C LYS A 342 19.91 -12.03 11.74
N LEU A 343 20.88 -12.39 12.58
CA LEU A 343 20.89 -13.70 13.26
C LEU A 343 19.66 -13.86 14.16
N LEU A 344 19.21 -12.81 14.85
CA LEU A 344 17.99 -12.85 15.66
C LEU A 344 16.74 -13.13 14.81
N LYS A 345 16.62 -12.52 13.62
CA LYS A 345 15.53 -12.81 12.68
C LYS A 345 15.57 -14.26 12.17
N TYR A 346 16.74 -14.79 11.83
CA TYR A 346 16.87 -16.21 11.51
C TYR A 346 16.45 -17.10 12.69
N GLN A 347 16.81 -16.76 13.93
CA GLN A 347 16.36 -17.49 15.12
C GLN A 347 14.84 -17.42 15.30
N GLN A 348 14.19 -16.29 15.02
CA GLN A 348 12.73 -16.17 15.06
C GLN A 348 12.06 -17.07 14.00
N LEU A 349 12.66 -17.19 12.79
CA LEU A 349 12.21 -18.17 11.81
C LEU A 349 12.33 -19.61 12.33
N THR A 350 13.34 -19.89 13.17
CA THR A 350 13.48 -21.21 13.80
C THR A 350 12.42 -21.50 14.86
N ASP A 351 12.02 -20.52 15.67
CA ASP A 351 11.12 -20.81 16.81
C ASP A 351 9.65 -20.98 16.36
N THR A 352 9.27 -20.42 15.21
CA THR A 352 7.90 -20.55 14.66
C THR A 352 7.49 -21.98 14.29
N ASP A 353 8.42 -22.88 13.95
CA ASP A 353 8.04 -24.25 13.58
C ASP A 353 7.93 -25.21 14.77
N ASP A 354 8.60 -24.92 15.89
CA ASP A 354 8.51 -25.76 17.09
C ASP A 354 7.23 -25.45 17.90
N SER A 355 6.50 -24.37 17.55
CA SER A 355 5.32 -23.88 18.29
C SER A 355 3.98 -24.50 17.85
N ASP A 356 3.93 -25.37 16.84
CA ASP A 356 2.71 -26.07 16.43
C ASP A 356 2.31 -27.22 17.39
N GLY A 357 3.04 -27.42 18.51
CA GLY A 357 2.83 -28.51 19.47
C GLY A 357 2.59 -28.12 20.95
N GLU A 358 2.82 -26.88 21.38
CA GLU A 358 2.54 -26.45 22.77
C GLU A 358 2.10 -24.98 22.84
N GLU A 359 0.82 -24.75 23.12
CA GLU A 359 0.25 -23.44 23.48
C GLU A 359 0.83 -22.94 24.81
N LYS A 360 2.04 -22.36 24.77
CA LYS A 360 2.54 -21.47 25.83
C LYS A 360 3.17 -20.23 25.21
N ARG A 361 2.33 -19.41 24.57
CA ARG A 361 2.66 -18.00 24.31
C ARG A 361 2.76 -17.27 25.65
N VAL A 362 3.99 -17.14 26.15
CA VAL A 362 4.30 -16.21 27.23
C VAL A 362 4.11 -14.80 26.70
N GLU A 363 3.13 -14.15 27.31
CA GLU A 363 2.66 -12.78 27.10
C GLU A 363 3.76 -11.74 27.41
N TYR A 364 4.62 -11.45 26.43
CA TYR A 364 5.53 -10.29 26.47
C TYR A 364 5.56 -9.58 25.12
N GLU A 365 4.41 -9.06 24.65
CA GLU A 365 4.32 -7.92 23.72
C GLU A 365 2.85 -7.52 23.47
N ARG A 366 2.09 -7.26 24.54
CA ARG A 366 0.79 -6.57 24.45
C ARG A 366 0.93 -5.13 24.94
N LYS A 367 1.70 -4.30 24.22
CA LYS A 367 1.64 -2.82 24.33
C LYS A 367 1.98 -2.15 23.00
N ARG A 368 1.01 -2.12 22.08
CA ARG A 368 0.51 -0.91 21.40
C ARG A 368 -0.53 -1.30 20.34
N PRO A 369 -1.76 -0.75 20.40
CA PRO A 369 -2.76 -1.01 19.37
C PRO A 369 -2.31 -0.45 18.02
N PHE A 370 -2.52 -1.25 16.99
CA PHE A 370 -2.56 -0.82 15.60
C PHE A 370 -3.50 0.38 15.48
N GLN A 371 -2.99 1.52 15.00
CA GLN A 371 -3.80 2.55 14.36
C GLN A 371 -3.33 2.68 12.91
N ASN A 372 -4.24 2.31 12.02
CA ASN A 372 -4.40 2.76 10.65
C ASN A 372 -3.37 2.27 9.62
N GLY A 373 -3.45 0.98 9.30
CA GLY A 373 -3.22 0.54 7.93
C GLY A 373 -4.53 0.73 7.15
N SER A 374 -4.69 1.87 6.48
CA SER A 374 -5.73 1.98 5.46
C SER A 374 -5.45 0.94 4.36
N PRO A 375 -6.47 0.22 3.87
CA PRO A 375 -6.30 -0.64 2.71
C PRO A 375 -5.79 0.23 1.57
N ILE A 376 -4.74 -0.22 0.88
CA ILE A 376 -4.41 0.34 -0.43
C ILE A 376 -5.55 -0.14 -1.35
N SER A 377 -6.59 0.70 -1.43
CA SER A 377 -7.73 0.51 -2.30
C SER A 377 -7.22 0.47 -3.73
N SER A 378 -7.74 -0.46 -4.52
CA SER A 378 -7.69 -0.37 -5.97
C SER A 378 -8.33 0.96 -6.37
N ASP A 379 -7.55 1.88 -6.93
CA ASP A 379 -8.05 3.07 -7.62
C ASP A 379 -8.72 2.59 -8.95
N ASP A 380 -9.90 1.99 -8.82
CA ASP A 380 -10.96 1.96 -9.84
C ASP A 380 -12.05 2.90 -9.30
N ASP A 381 -11.81 4.21 -9.36
CA ASP A 381 -12.88 5.20 -9.17
C ASP A 381 -13.55 5.40 -10.53
N GLU A 382 -14.68 4.72 -10.71
CA GLU A 382 -15.69 5.03 -11.70
C GLU A 382 -16.04 6.53 -11.62
N GLU A 383 -16.06 7.20 -12.76
CA GLU A 383 -16.50 8.60 -12.86
C GLU A 383 -17.93 8.74 -12.32
N PRO A 384 -18.26 9.82 -11.58
CA PRO A 384 -19.61 10.03 -11.10
C PRO A 384 -20.53 10.31 -12.31
N VAL A 385 -21.41 9.35 -12.60
CA VAL A 385 -22.53 9.56 -13.52
C VAL A 385 -23.36 10.74 -12.98
N PRO A 386 -23.64 11.79 -13.78
CA PRO A 386 -24.43 12.91 -13.30
C PRO A 386 -25.86 12.42 -13.01
N GLU A 387 -26.28 12.54 -11.75
CA GLU A 387 -27.67 12.33 -11.34
C GLU A 387 -28.58 13.25 -12.15
N LYS A 388 -29.50 12.63 -12.91
CA LYS A 388 -30.65 13.28 -13.50
C LYS A 388 -31.49 13.91 -12.39
N LYS A 389 -31.33 15.22 -12.16
CA LYS A 389 -32.29 15.98 -11.36
C LYS A 389 -33.59 16.14 -12.15
N GLU A 390 -34.65 15.61 -11.55
CA GLU A 390 -36.04 15.73 -11.97
C GLU A 390 -36.43 17.18 -12.24
N LYS A 391 -37.26 17.34 -13.28
CA LYS A 391 -38.02 18.56 -13.56
C LYS A 391 -38.92 18.87 -12.38
N ILE A 392 -38.62 19.94 -11.66
CA ILE A 392 -39.60 20.62 -10.83
C ILE A 392 -40.23 21.70 -11.72
N GLU A 393 -41.46 21.47 -12.15
CA GLU A 393 -42.37 22.51 -12.64
C GLU A 393 -42.59 23.52 -11.50
N VAL A 394 -42.13 24.75 -11.68
CA VAL A 394 -42.53 25.88 -10.83
C VAL A 394 -43.46 26.74 -11.67
N ASN A 395 -44.72 26.79 -11.24
CA ASN A 395 -45.79 27.61 -11.79
C ASN A 395 -45.42 29.10 -11.76
N ASP A 396 -45.68 29.77 -12.89
CA ASP A 396 -45.78 31.22 -13.02
C ASP A 396 -47.01 31.72 -12.26
N GLU A 397 -46.85 32.30 -11.08
CA GLU A 397 -47.85 33.18 -10.44
C GLU A 397 -47.22 33.89 -9.23
N ASP A 398 -46.31 34.84 -9.47
CA ASP A 398 -46.12 35.99 -8.58
C ASP A 398 -45.28 37.09 -9.28
N LEU A 399 -45.96 37.86 -10.14
CA LEU A 399 -45.52 39.19 -10.57
C LEU A 399 -46.35 40.20 -9.77
N SER A 400 -45.75 40.78 -8.73
CA SER A 400 -46.32 41.88 -7.97
C SER A 400 -45.21 42.81 -7.49
N GLU A 401 -45.09 43.92 -8.22
CA GLU A 401 -44.78 45.28 -7.76
C GLU A 401 -43.56 45.51 -6.84
N GLY A 402 -42.56 46.20 -7.40
CA GLY A 402 -41.49 46.84 -6.64
C GLY A 402 -40.93 48.05 -7.41
N GLU A 403 -41.44 49.23 -7.07
CA GLU A 403 -41.04 50.55 -7.55
C GLU A 403 -39.56 50.93 -7.24
N ILE A 404 -38.90 51.51 -8.26
CA ILE A 404 -38.11 52.77 -8.33
C ILE A 404 -37.14 53.16 -7.19
N ARG A 405 -35.86 53.34 -7.57
CA ARG A 405 -34.87 54.44 -7.28
C ARG A 405 -33.45 53.83 -7.24
N ASP A 406 -32.41 54.25 -7.95
CA ASP A 406 -32.05 55.44 -8.76
C ASP A 406 -31.39 55.02 -10.10
#